data_AF-A0A954A1S1-F1
#
_entry.id   AF-A0A954A1S1-F1
#
_cell.length_a   1.000
_cell.length_b   1.000
_cell.length_c   1.000
_cell.angle_alpha   90.00
_cell.angle_beta   90.00
_cell.angle_gamma   90.00
#
_symmetry.space_group_name_H-M   'P 1'
#
loop_
_entity.id
_entity.type
_entity.pdbx_description
1 polymer ?
#
loop_
_entity_poly.entity_id
_entity_poly.type
_entity_poly.pdbx_seq_one_letter_code
_entity_poly.pdbx_strand_id
1 'polypeptide(L)'
;PVVGALVEAISARVRSKLGRPLKGPRWLDPRTHSVAGGRFELTGVMSGRVTLRAEHAVHGRAFETRRFTGGDVPAWDAQLCTDLVIRGRVVDSRGGALAGWCVTGRGTRTARRVSPVRTDREGRFVMASCDPVPYRLRLTDAANLVPGIAVELDGVWPGARELSVVVPEGARPSASVTARMLGPDSQLLKANGARLVAEVDACHHGSCPLRIDSEGRLHAGPLAPGKYYLLGGARDYGSTRLAEFTLSADEHLDLGMLKLAPPGWLDVTVLDATGLPSTARSVAVKRAGEVDSVSVRLREGRGVSRPVQPGHYWVSIWSNRTPMTYRKVEVRSGERKVVVLQHGRGVQRMVRFPGVARPGTVLRFDFHGEPGQLLARSRCAYVHPKPVTRTLMLDPGEYTVTLHWANGRVRRGRFRVDDSPWSDRAIVLPGPDD
;
A
#
# COMPACT_ATOMS: atom_id res chain seq x y z
N PRO A 1 24.29 -18.55 -31.67
CA PRO A 1 24.87 -17.35 -31.04
C PRO A 1 23.94 -16.15 -31.28
N VAL A 2 23.66 -15.33 -30.27
CA VAL A 2 22.70 -14.22 -30.37
C VAL A 2 23.45 -12.90 -30.52
N VAL A 3 23.19 -12.15 -31.59
CA VAL A 3 23.75 -10.81 -31.83
C VAL A 3 22.81 -9.75 -31.27
N GLY A 4 23.35 -8.67 -30.71
CA GLY A 4 22.57 -7.54 -30.21
C GLY A 4 21.85 -7.78 -28.88
N ALA A 5 22.19 -8.85 -28.14
CA ALA A 5 21.68 -9.03 -26.78
C ALA A 5 22.32 -7.98 -25.87
N LEU A 6 21.51 -7.22 -25.13
CA LEU A 6 21.99 -6.33 -24.09
C LEU A 6 22.50 -7.19 -22.93
N VAL A 7 23.79 -7.05 -22.63
CA VAL A 7 24.44 -7.72 -21.49
C VAL A 7 24.81 -6.66 -20.46
N GLU A 8 24.34 -6.80 -19.23
CA GLU A 8 24.58 -5.85 -18.14
C GLU A 8 24.95 -6.57 -16.83
N ALA A 9 25.83 -5.95 -16.05
CA ALA A 9 26.12 -6.37 -14.68
C ALA A 9 25.25 -5.61 -13.68
N ILE A 10 24.22 -6.27 -13.18
CA ILE A 10 23.37 -5.76 -12.10
C ILE A 10 24.09 -6.04 -10.78
N SER A 11 24.85 -5.06 -10.30
CA SER A 11 25.54 -5.18 -9.01
C SER A 11 24.54 -5.43 -7.87
N ALA A 12 24.79 -6.47 -7.08
CA ALA A 12 24.04 -6.72 -5.87
C ALA A 12 24.51 -5.72 -4.81
N ARG A 13 23.99 -4.48 -4.87
CA ARG A 13 24.10 -3.43 -3.84
C ARG A 13 25.34 -3.58 -2.95
N VAL A 14 26.51 -3.13 -3.41
CA VAL A 14 27.69 -3.01 -2.53
C VAL A 14 27.23 -2.23 -1.30
N ARG A 15 27.36 -2.81 -0.11
CA ARG A 15 26.99 -2.10 1.11
C ARG A 15 28.22 -1.35 1.60
N SER A 16 28.08 -0.06 1.92
CA SER A 16 29.13 0.62 2.67
C SER A 16 29.31 -0.04 4.03
N LYS A 17 30.40 0.26 4.76
CA LYS A 17 30.57 -0.14 6.17
C LYS A 17 29.38 0.26 7.07
N LEU A 18 28.56 1.23 6.62
CA LEU A 18 27.33 1.68 7.28
C LEU A 18 26.06 0.92 6.81
N GLY A 19 26.21 -0.21 6.11
CA GLY A 19 25.11 -1.05 5.63
C GLY A 19 24.25 -0.45 4.52
N ARG A 20 24.58 0.74 4.00
CA ARG A 20 23.82 1.43 2.94
C ARG A 20 24.19 0.86 1.57
N PRO A 21 23.21 0.60 0.68
CA PRO A 21 23.50 0.30 -0.71
C PRO A 21 24.24 1.50 -1.34
N LEU A 22 25.51 1.31 -1.66
CA LEU A 22 26.22 2.15 -2.60
C LEU A 22 25.64 1.80 -3.97
N LYS A 23 25.01 2.78 -4.61
CA LYS A 23 24.94 2.77 -6.07
C LYS A 23 26.35 3.12 -6.52
N GLY A 24 26.96 2.26 -7.34
CA GLY A 24 28.16 2.66 -8.06
C GLY A 24 27.92 3.98 -8.81
N PRO A 25 28.97 4.74 -9.11
CA PRO A 25 28.84 5.91 -9.97
C PRO A 25 28.06 5.54 -11.24
N ARG A 26 27.18 6.42 -11.72
CA ARG A 26 26.36 6.12 -12.92
C ARG A 26 27.19 5.81 -14.18
N TRP A 27 28.47 6.19 -14.20
CA TRP A 27 29.41 5.86 -15.27
C TRP A 27 29.96 4.42 -15.20
N LEU A 28 29.70 3.68 -14.12
CA LEU A 28 30.00 2.25 -13.95
C LEU A 28 28.76 1.38 -14.19
N ASP A 29 27.87 1.77 -15.12
CA ASP A 29 26.76 0.92 -15.57
C ASP A 29 27.30 -0.04 -16.63
N PRO A 30 27.84 -1.21 -16.25
CA PRO A 30 28.71 -1.97 -17.12
C PRO A 30 27.79 -2.79 -18.01
N ARG A 31 27.48 -2.21 -19.16
CA ARG A 31 26.56 -2.71 -20.16
C ARG A 31 27.23 -2.74 -21.52
N THR A 32 26.96 -3.78 -22.29
CA THR A 32 27.46 -4.00 -23.64
C THR A 32 26.38 -4.69 -24.46
N HIS A 33 26.60 -4.82 -25.77
CA HIS A 33 25.77 -5.67 -26.61
C HIS A 33 26.62 -6.82 -27.14
N SER A 34 26.03 -8.00 -27.27
CA SER A 34 26.71 -9.10 -27.95
C SER A 34 26.93 -8.76 -29.43
N VAL A 35 28.12 -9.08 -29.94
CA VAL A 35 28.50 -8.89 -31.35
C VAL A 35 28.19 -10.13 -32.18
N ALA A 36 28.56 -10.11 -33.46
CA ALA A 36 28.53 -11.28 -34.33
C ALA A 36 29.20 -12.49 -33.65
N GLY A 37 28.56 -13.67 -33.74
CA GLY A 37 29.02 -14.85 -33.00
C GLY A 37 28.64 -14.88 -31.51
N GLY A 38 27.87 -13.90 -31.02
CA GLY A 38 27.29 -13.89 -29.67
C GLY A 38 28.28 -13.56 -28.55
N ARG A 39 29.49 -13.15 -28.89
CA ARG A 39 30.52 -12.73 -27.93
C ARG A 39 30.20 -11.36 -27.38
N PHE A 40 30.61 -11.09 -26.15
CA PHE A 40 30.50 -9.79 -25.52
C PHE A 40 31.68 -9.58 -24.58
N GLU A 41 32.03 -8.32 -24.31
CA GLU A 41 33.00 -7.96 -23.29
C GLU A 41 32.37 -6.92 -22.38
N LEU A 42 32.40 -7.20 -21.07
CA LEU A 42 31.77 -6.39 -20.06
C LEU A 42 32.86 -5.94 -19.08
N THR A 43 33.32 -4.70 -19.25
CA THR A 43 34.40 -4.11 -18.45
C THR A 43 33.83 -3.32 -17.26
N GLY A 44 34.66 -3.06 -16.24
CA GLY A 44 34.22 -2.27 -15.08
C GLY A 44 33.27 -3.01 -14.14
N VAL A 45 33.26 -4.35 -14.14
CA VAL A 45 32.52 -5.14 -13.14
C VAL A 45 33.21 -5.02 -11.79
N MET A 46 32.49 -4.49 -10.81
CA MET A 46 33.00 -4.38 -9.43
C MET A 46 33.20 -5.76 -8.80
N SER A 47 34.24 -5.89 -7.98
CA SER A 47 34.44 -7.10 -7.16
C SER A 47 33.27 -7.30 -6.18
N GLY A 48 32.95 -8.56 -5.89
CA GLY A 48 31.84 -8.97 -5.05
C GLY A 48 30.82 -9.84 -5.78
N ARG A 49 29.64 -10.01 -5.18
CA ARG A 49 28.54 -10.78 -5.77
C ARG A 49 27.81 -9.90 -6.78
N VAL A 50 27.83 -10.28 -8.05
CA VAL A 50 27.21 -9.55 -9.17
C VAL A 50 26.21 -10.47 -9.85
N THR A 51 25.02 -9.96 -10.17
CA THR A 51 24.07 -10.67 -11.04
C THR A 51 24.25 -10.16 -12.46
N LEU A 52 24.75 -10.99 -13.34
CA LEU A 52 24.78 -10.73 -14.77
C LEU A 52 23.39 -10.95 -15.35
N ARG A 53 22.99 -10.11 -16.30
CA ARG A 53 21.77 -10.25 -17.09
C ARG A 53 22.13 -10.09 -18.56
N ALA A 54 21.61 -10.98 -19.39
CA ALA A 54 21.61 -10.85 -20.83
C ALA A 54 20.15 -10.87 -21.29
N GLU A 55 19.76 -9.94 -22.15
CA GLU A 55 18.41 -9.82 -22.69
C GLU A 55 18.43 -9.54 -24.19
N HIS A 56 17.56 -10.24 -24.91
CA HIS A 56 17.30 -10.02 -26.31
C HIS A 56 15.80 -10.06 -26.56
N ALA A 57 15.29 -9.17 -27.41
CA ALA A 57 13.85 -9.05 -27.67
C ALA A 57 13.23 -10.36 -28.19
N VAL A 58 13.96 -11.10 -29.02
CA VAL A 58 13.49 -12.35 -29.66
C VAL A 58 13.93 -13.61 -28.92
N HIS A 59 15.09 -13.59 -28.26
CA HIS A 59 15.71 -14.80 -27.69
C HIS A 59 15.56 -14.89 -26.17
N GLY A 60 14.90 -13.90 -25.56
CA GLY A 60 14.58 -13.93 -24.14
C GLY A 60 15.77 -13.50 -23.30
N ARG A 61 15.97 -14.16 -22.16
CA ARG A 61 16.86 -13.67 -21.11
C ARG A 61 17.67 -14.77 -20.47
N ALA A 62 18.85 -14.41 -19.99
CA ALA A 62 19.67 -15.23 -19.11
C ALA A 62 20.12 -14.40 -17.92
N PHE A 63 20.30 -15.06 -16.78
CA PHE A 63 20.83 -14.44 -15.59
C PHE A 63 21.76 -15.41 -14.89
N GLU A 64 22.85 -14.89 -14.34
CA GLU A 64 23.75 -15.66 -13.49
C GLU A 64 24.21 -14.77 -12.33
N THR A 65 24.23 -15.31 -11.11
CA THR A 65 24.85 -14.60 -9.98
C THR A 65 26.21 -15.21 -9.71
N ARG A 66 27.26 -14.45 -9.94
CA ARG A 66 28.65 -14.87 -9.78
C ARG A 66 29.38 -13.96 -8.79
N ARG A 67 30.42 -14.47 -8.14
CA ARG A 67 31.34 -13.66 -7.33
C ARG A 67 32.55 -13.32 -8.20
N PHE A 68 32.87 -12.04 -8.30
CA PHE A 68 34.05 -11.53 -9.00
C PHE A 68 35.11 -11.08 -7.99
N THR A 69 36.36 -11.44 -8.21
CA THR A 69 37.53 -10.81 -7.61
C THR A 69 38.22 -9.88 -8.61
N GLY A 70 38.94 -8.87 -8.12
CA GLY A 70 39.60 -7.91 -9.01
C GLY A 70 40.66 -8.62 -9.86
N GLY A 71 40.61 -8.44 -11.18
CA GLY A 71 41.48 -9.12 -12.13
C GLY A 71 40.91 -10.40 -12.75
N ASP A 72 39.72 -10.86 -12.31
CA ASP A 72 39.07 -12.02 -12.92
C ASP A 72 38.54 -11.68 -14.34
N VAL A 73 38.71 -12.61 -15.28
CA VAL A 73 38.08 -12.57 -16.61
C VAL A 73 37.23 -13.84 -16.81
N PRO A 74 36.15 -14.03 -16.04
CA PRO A 74 35.47 -15.30 -16.04
C PRO A 74 34.51 -15.37 -17.24
N ALA A 75 34.60 -16.45 -18.03
CA ALA A 75 33.71 -16.66 -19.17
C ALA A 75 32.27 -16.91 -18.71
N TRP A 76 31.29 -16.25 -19.34
CA TRP A 76 29.87 -16.47 -19.09
C TRP A 76 29.14 -16.86 -20.38
N ASP A 77 28.78 -18.14 -20.47
CA ASP A 77 28.00 -18.70 -21.56
C ASP A 77 26.51 -18.51 -21.31
N ALA A 78 26.02 -17.29 -21.56
CA ALA A 78 24.63 -16.92 -21.34
C ALA A 78 23.68 -17.70 -22.28
N GLN A 79 22.92 -18.64 -21.73
CA GLN A 79 21.85 -19.33 -22.44
C GLN A 79 20.54 -18.54 -22.33
N LEU A 80 20.27 -17.69 -23.33
CA LEU A 80 19.02 -16.95 -23.37
C LEU A 80 17.83 -17.89 -23.53
N CYS A 81 16.84 -17.74 -22.66
CA CYS A 81 15.59 -18.49 -22.72
C CYS A 81 14.41 -17.52 -22.84
N THR A 82 13.59 -17.70 -23.87
CA THR A 82 12.31 -17.00 -24.08
C THR A 82 11.22 -17.50 -23.15
N ASP A 83 11.39 -18.72 -22.62
CA ASP A 83 10.29 -19.55 -22.12
C ASP A 83 10.43 -19.88 -20.63
N LEU A 84 11.09 -19.02 -19.86
CA LEU A 84 10.97 -19.09 -18.42
C LEU A 84 9.53 -18.75 -18.07
N VAL A 85 8.78 -19.79 -17.74
CA VAL A 85 7.38 -19.68 -17.39
C VAL A 85 7.13 -20.37 -16.07
N ILE A 86 6.10 -19.91 -15.37
CA ILE A 86 5.54 -20.62 -14.23
C ILE A 86 4.27 -21.30 -14.73
N ARG A 87 4.25 -22.63 -14.68
CA ARG A 87 3.06 -23.45 -14.95
C ARG A 87 2.46 -23.88 -13.64
N GLY A 88 1.15 -23.87 -13.55
CA GLY A 88 0.48 -24.49 -12.42
C GLY A 88 -0.95 -24.85 -12.70
N ARG A 89 -1.53 -25.57 -11.76
CA ARG A 89 -2.92 -26.00 -11.74
C ARG A 89 -3.52 -25.59 -10.41
N VAL A 90 -4.65 -24.92 -10.46
CA VAL A 90 -5.41 -24.49 -9.29
C VAL A 90 -6.56 -25.47 -9.09
N VAL A 91 -6.65 -26.03 -7.89
CA VAL A 91 -7.65 -27.03 -7.52
C VAL A 91 -8.30 -26.67 -6.19
N ASP A 92 -9.51 -27.17 -5.94
CA ASP A 92 -10.14 -27.10 -4.63
C ASP A 92 -9.59 -28.16 -3.66
N SER A 93 -10.11 -28.17 -2.43
CA SER A 93 -9.73 -29.13 -1.38
C SER A 93 -10.01 -30.60 -1.73
N ARG A 94 -10.86 -30.86 -2.73
CA ARG A 94 -11.23 -32.20 -3.21
C ARG A 94 -10.46 -32.59 -4.49
N GLY A 95 -9.57 -31.73 -4.98
CA GLY A 95 -8.80 -31.92 -6.21
C GLY A 95 -9.56 -31.53 -7.49
N GLY A 96 -10.76 -30.96 -7.37
CA GLY A 96 -11.53 -30.42 -8.49
C GLY A 96 -10.83 -29.20 -9.11
N ALA A 97 -10.80 -29.14 -10.44
CA ALA A 97 -10.18 -28.02 -11.15
C ALA A 97 -10.94 -26.71 -10.95
N LEU A 98 -10.20 -25.61 -10.72
CA LEU A 98 -10.77 -24.29 -10.50
C LEU A 98 -10.50 -23.36 -11.69
N ALA A 99 -11.49 -23.21 -12.56
CA ALA A 99 -11.40 -22.44 -13.79
C ALA A 99 -11.62 -20.92 -13.60
N GLY A 100 -11.00 -20.10 -14.46
CA GLY A 100 -11.15 -18.65 -14.51
C GLY A 100 -10.39 -17.86 -13.44
N TRP A 101 -9.77 -18.53 -12.46
CA TRP A 101 -9.06 -17.92 -11.33
C TRP A 101 -7.92 -17.03 -11.82
N CYS A 102 -7.82 -15.83 -11.27
CA CYS A 102 -6.80 -14.88 -11.65
C CYS A 102 -5.53 -15.12 -10.82
N VAL A 103 -4.42 -15.39 -11.50
CA VAL A 103 -3.10 -15.56 -10.91
C VAL A 103 -2.26 -14.34 -11.26
N THR A 104 -1.76 -13.65 -10.22
CA THR A 104 -0.81 -12.54 -10.39
C THR A 104 0.53 -12.92 -9.77
N GLY A 105 1.62 -12.43 -10.36
CA GLY A 105 2.98 -12.77 -9.92
C GLY A 105 3.87 -11.54 -9.89
N ARG A 106 4.64 -11.42 -8.80
CA ARG A 106 5.66 -10.38 -8.64
C ARG A 106 7.00 -11.01 -8.31
N GLY A 107 8.04 -10.66 -9.05
CA GLY A 107 9.41 -11.07 -8.72
C GLY A 107 9.81 -10.52 -7.36
N THR A 108 10.41 -11.35 -6.50
CA THR A 108 10.81 -10.93 -5.14
C THR A 108 11.99 -9.94 -5.15
N ARG A 109 12.83 -10.00 -6.19
CA ARG A 109 14.02 -9.16 -6.36
C ARG A 109 13.86 -8.09 -7.45
N THR A 110 12.89 -8.26 -8.34
CA THR A 110 12.59 -7.30 -9.40
C THR A 110 11.31 -6.56 -9.04
N ALA A 111 11.21 -5.27 -9.37
CA ALA A 111 9.92 -4.58 -9.25
C ALA A 111 8.91 -5.05 -10.32
N ARG A 112 9.33 -5.97 -11.20
CA ARG A 112 8.57 -6.42 -12.36
C ARG A 112 7.36 -7.23 -11.90
N ARG A 113 6.21 -6.84 -12.44
CA ARG A 113 4.96 -7.59 -12.37
C ARG A 113 4.82 -8.35 -13.69
N VAL A 114 4.43 -9.61 -13.60
CA VAL A 114 3.98 -10.34 -14.79
C VAL A 114 2.51 -10.02 -14.97
N SER A 115 2.06 -9.97 -16.23
CA SER A 115 0.65 -9.78 -16.55
C SER A 115 -0.20 -10.83 -15.82
N PRO A 116 -1.35 -10.44 -15.25
CA PRO A 116 -2.30 -11.40 -14.68
C PRO A 116 -2.70 -12.44 -15.74
N VAL A 117 -2.81 -13.71 -15.32
CA VAL A 117 -3.30 -14.80 -16.16
C VAL A 117 -4.52 -15.44 -15.50
N ARG A 118 -5.38 -16.08 -16.30
CA ARG A 118 -6.53 -16.82 -15.80
C ARG A 118 -6.32 -18.32 -15.98
N THR A 119 -6.84 -19.11 -15.05
CA THR A 119 -6.87 -20.57 -15.21
C THR A 119 -7.86 -20.99 -16.27
N ASP A 120 -7.53 -22.03 -17.03
CA ASP A 120 -8.42 -22.68 -18.01
C ASP A 120 -9.45 -23.60 -17.33
N ARG A 121 -10.21 -24.36 -18.13
CA ARG A 121 -11.27 -25.27 -17.63
C ARG A 121 -10.71 -26.40 -16.77
N GLU A 122 -9.49 -26.82 -17.03
CA GLU A 122 -8.75 -27.84 -16.29
C GLU A 122 -8.03 -27.25 -15.07
N GLY A 123 -8.20 -25.95 -14.81
CA GLY A 123 -7.60 -25.21 -13.71
C GLY A 123 -6.15 -24.82 -13.95
N ARG A 124 -5.61 -25.02 -15.16
CA ARG A 124 -4.20 -24.77 -15.48
C ARG A 124 -3.98 -23.32 -15.87
N PHE A 125 -2.78 -22.81 -15.58
CA PHE A 125 -2.34 -21.49 -16.00
C PHE A 125 -0.87 -21.53 -16.43
N VAL A 126 -0.50 -20.59 -17.31
CA VAL A 126 0.89 -20.38 -17.73
C VAL A 126 1.22 -18.90 -17.63
N MET A 127 2.13 -18.55 -16.72
CA MET A 127 2.69 -17.21 -16.64
C MET A 127 3.98 -17.14 -17.46
N ALA A 128 3.91 -16.47 -18.61
CA ALA A 128 5.03 -16.36 -19.53
C ALA A 128 6.01 -15.23 -19.19
N SER A 129 7.19 -15.27 -19.81
CA SER A 129 8.21 -14.22 -19.75
C SER A 129 8.64 -13.88 -18.32
N CYS A 130 8.75 -14.87 -17.44
CA CYS A 130 9.26 -14.68 -16.09
C CYS A 130 10.78 -14.44 -16.09
N ASP A 131 11.27 -13.65 -15.14
CA ASP A 131 12.70 -13.55 -14.85
C ASP A 131 13.11 -14.79 -13.99
N PRO A 132 14.35 -15.30 -14.04
CA PRO A 132 14.83 -16.39 -13.17
C PRO A 132 15.11 -15.88 -11.76
N VAL A 133 14.04 -15.46 -11.09
CA VAL A 133 14.02 -15.06 -9.68
C VAL A 133 12.83 -15.75 -9.02
N PRO A 134 12.82 -15.90 -7.69
CA PRO A 134 11.62 -16.37 -7.02
C PRO A 134 10.51 -15.35 -7.14
N TYR A 135 9.29 -15.83 -7.38
CA TYR A 135 8.06 -15.06 -7.44
C TYR A 135 7.24 -15.22 -6.16
N ARG A 136 6.50 -14.16 -5.85
CA ARG A 136 5.32 -14.22 -5.01
C ARG A 136 4.10 -14.29 -5.92
N LEU A 137 3.34 -15.38 -5.83
CA LEU A 137 2.08 -15.55 -6.54
C LEU A 137 0.91 -15.23 -5.63
N ARG A 138 -0.13 -14.61 -6.19
CA ARG A 138 -1.40 -14.35 -5.51
C ARG A 138 -2.53 -14.85 -6.40
N LEU A 139 -3.40 -15.65 -5.81
CA LEU A 139 -4.58 -16.19 -6.45
C LEU A 139 -5.82 -15.47 -5.93
N THR A 140 -6.63 -15.00 -6.86
CA THR A 140 -7.93 -14.38 -6.58
C THR A 140 -8.99 -15.04 -7.46
N ASP A 141 -10.20 -15.18 -6.93
CA ASP A 141 -11.29 -15.81 -7.66
C ASP A 141 -11.64 -15.03 -8.95
N ALA A 142 -12.10 -15.77 -9.95
CA ALA A 142 -12.46 -15.32 -11.28
C ALA A 142 -13.58 -14.28 -11.28
N ALA A 143 -14.57 -14.50 -10.42
CA ALA A 143 -15.85 -13.80 -10.34
C ALA A 143 -15.79 -12.54 -9.48
N ASN A 144 -14.75 -12.39 -8.66
CA ASN A 144 -14.76 -11.38 -7.63
C ASN A 144 -14.37 -10.00 -8.14
N LEU A 145 -15.27 -9.04 -7.90
CA LEU A 145 -14.99 -7.60 -7.89
C LEU A 145 -14.03 -7.21 -6.75
N VAL A 146 -13.75 -8.14 -5.81
CA VAL A 146 -12.85 -7.97 -4.66
C VAL A 146 -11.54 -8.69 -4.90
N PRO A 147 -10.39 -8.02 -4.82
CA PRO A 147 -9.11 -8.71 -4.72
C PRO A 147 -8.91 -9.23 -3.29
N GLY A 148 -9.74 -10.18 -2.86
CA GLY A 148 -9.44 -11.05 -1.73
C GLY A 148 -8.43 -12.10 -2.18
N ILE A 149 -7.25 -12.10 -1.56
CA ILE A 149 -6.22 -13.10 -1.87
C ILE A 149 -6.64 -14.40 -1.18
N ALA A 150 -7.07 -15.39 -1.96
CA ALA A 150 -7.44 -16.69 -1.43
C ALA A 150 -6.19 -17.48 -1.03
N VAL A 151 -5.13 -17.39 -1.84
CA VAL A 151 -3.85 -18.06 -1.61
C VAL A 151 -2.71 -17.12 -2.02
N GLU A 152 -1.71 -16.98 -1.14
CA GLU A 152 -0.42 -16.35 -1.44
C GLU A 152 0.67 -17.41 -1.36
N LEU A 153 1.48 -17.54 -2.41
CA LEU A 153 2.64 -18.44 -2.45
C LEU A 153 3.91 -17.59 -2.58
N ASP A 154 4.90 -17.86 -1.75
CA ASP A 154 6.21 -17.22 -1.80
C ASP A 154 7.27 -18.18 -2.35
N GLY A 155 8.27 -17.64 -3.04
CA GLY A 155 9.44 -18.43 -3.46
C GLY A 155 9.23 -19.30 -4.70
N VAL A 156 8.20 -19.03 -5.52
CA VAL A 156 7.90 -19.84 -6.72
C VAL A 156 8.89 -19.51 -7.84
N TRP A 157 9.66 -20.49 -8.28
CA TRP A 157 10.60 -20.32 -9.38
C TRP A 157 9.97 -20.71 -10.73
N PRO A 158 10.26 -19.97 -11.82
CA PRO A 158 9.96 -20.44 -13.17
C PRO A 158 10.71 -21.74 -13.49
N GLY A 159 10.08 -22.64 -14.23
CA GLY A 159 10.68 -23.94 -14.54
C GLY A 159 9.74 -24.91 -15.26
N ALA A 160 10.24 -26.13 -15.48
CA ALA A 160 9.51 -27.18 -16.19
C ALA A 160 8.40 -27.83 -15.35
N ARG A 161 8.56 -27.84 -14.02
CA ARG A 161 7.61 -28.50 -13.11
C ARG A 161 6.30 -27.71 -13.01
N GLU A 162 5.18 -28.40 -13.22
CA GLU A 162 3.84 -27.85 -12.95
C GLU A 162 3.60 -27.78 -11.44
N LEU A 163 3.17 -26.61 -10.96
CA LEU A 163 2.81 -26.36 -9.57
C LEU A 163 1.34 -26.75 -9.32
N SER A 164 1.05 -27.56 -8.30
CA SER A 164 -0.34 -27.74 -7.83
C SER A 164 -0.65 -26.78 -6.69
N VAL A 165 -1.66 -25.92 -6.86
CA VAL A 165 -2.10 -24.94 -5.87
C VAL A 165 -3.50 -25.32 -5.39
N VAL A 166 -3.61 -25.71 -4.12
CA VAL A 166 -4.90 -26.03 -3.50
C VAL A 166 -5.47 -24.74 -2.89
N VAL A 167 -6.69 -24.39 -3.27
CA VAL A 167 -7.47 -23.33 -2.63
C VAL A 167 -8.29 -23.95 -1.50
N PRO A 168 -8.02 -23.59 -0.23
CA PRO A 168 -8.82 -24.06 0.89
C PRO A 168 -10.29 -23.68 0.73
N GLU A 169 -11.21 -24.54 1.16
CA GLU A 169 -12.65 -24.30 1.10
C GLU A 169 -13.04 -22.99 1.81
N GLY A 170 -12.48 -22.74 3.00
CA GLY A 170 -12.69 -21.50 3.75
C GLY A 170 -12.06 -20.24 3.12
N ALA A 171 -11.28 -20.36 2.05
CA ALA A 171 -10.76 -19.22 1.29
C ALA A 171 -11.56 -18.94 0.01
N ARG A 172 -12.49 -19.83 -0.36
CA ARG A 172 -13.33 -19.66 -1.53
C ARG A 172 -14.43 -18.63 -1.24
N PRO A 173 -14.64 -17.67 -2.15
CA PRO A 173 -15.79 -16.79 -2.08
C PRO A 173 -17.08 -17.59 -2.31
N SER A 174 -17.96 -17.60 -1.32
CA SER A 174 -19.27 -18.25 -1.44
C SER A 174 -20.36 -17.65 -0.55
N ALA A 175 -19.98 -16.84 0.43
CA ALA A 175 -20.92 -16.08 1.23
C ALA A 175 -21.50 -14.91 0.44
N SER A 176 -22.62 -14.37 0.88
CA SER A 176 -23.18 -13.13 0.35
C SER A 176 -23.85 -12.32 1.45
N VAL A 177 -23.96 -11.02 1.20
CA VAL A 177 -24.59 -10.06 2.09
C VAL A 177 -25.62 -9.27 1.31
N THR A 178 -26.78 -9.08 1.92
CA THR A 178 -27.81 -8.16 1.43
C THR A 178 -28.11 -7.09 2.47
N ALA A 179 -28.56 -5.93 2.01
CA ALA A 179 -29.05 -4.87 2.87
C ALA A 179 -29.98 -3.96 2.07
N ARG A 180 -30.71 -3.07 2.73
CA ARG A 180 -31.42 -1.96 2.11
C ARG A 180 -30.88 -0.65 2.65
N MET A 181 -30.59 0.27 1.75
CA MET A 181 -29.91 1.51 2.07
C MET A 181 -30.89 2.67 2.11
N LEU A 182 -30.96 3.34 3.26
CA LEU A 182 -31.76 4.53 3.49
C LEU A 182 -30.88 5.77 3.58
N GLY A 183 -31.36 6.85 2.97
CA GLY A 183 -30.84 8.18 3.17
C GLY A 183 -31.29 8.77 4.51
N PRO A 184 -30.81 9.98 4.83
CA PRO A 184 -31.19 10.70 6.05
C PRO A 184 -32.70 10.82 6.26
N ASP A 185 -33.44 11.04 5.18
CA ASP A 185 -34.89 11.25 5.18
C ASP A 185 -35.70 9.93 5.19
N SER A 186 -35.02 8.82 5.47
CA SER A 186 -35.59 7.46 5.44
C SER A 186 -36.11 7.03 4.05
N GLN A 187 -35.75 7.75 2.99
CA GLN A 187 -36.00 7.33 1.62
C GLN A 187 -34.89 6.40 1.13
N LEU A 188 -35.22 5.49 0.22
CA LEU A 188 -34.23 4.58 -0.38
C LEU A 188 -33.16 5.36 -1.15
N LEU A 189 -31.89 5.05 -0.90
CA LEU A 189 -30.77 5.59 -1.67
C LEU A 189 -30.77 4.98 -3.06
N LYS A 190 -30.88 5.84 -4.08
CA LYS A 190 -30.79 5.42 -5.48
C LYS A 190 -29.32 5.21 -5.89
N ALA A 191 -29.11 4.30 -6.84
CA ALA A 191 -27.79 3.84 -7.30
C ALA A 191 -26.79 4.97 -7.70
N ASN A 192 -27.26 6.10 -8.20
CA ASN A 192 -26.41 7.09 -8.88
C ASN A 192 -25.56 8.01 -7.97
N GLY A 193 -25.66 7.86 -6.64
CA GLY A 193 -24.90 8.72 -5.71
C GLY A 193 -24.19 7.99 -4.57
N ALA A 194 -24.49 6.71 -4.38
CA ALA A 194 -23.96 5.92 -3.27
C ALA A 194 -22.67 5.20 -3.66
N ARG A 195 -21.67 5.30 -2.79
CA ARG A 195 -20.46 4.49 -2.83
C ARG A 195 -20.50 3.58 -1.62
N LEU A 196 -20.63 2.28 -1.88
CA LEU A 196 -20.57 1.26 -0.86
C LEU A 196 -19.34 0.39 -1.08
N VAL A 197 -18.68 0.07 0.02
CA VAL A 197 -17.49 -0.76 0.02
C VAL A 197 -17.55 -1.72 1.19
N ALA A 198 -17.50 -3.03 0.92
CA ALA A 198 -17.13 -4.00 1.94
C ALA A 198 -15.61 -4.12 1.98
N GLU A 199 -15.03 -3.99 3.18
CA GLU A 199 -13.60 -4.20 3.43
C GLU A 199 -13.40 -5.36 4.41
N VAL A 200 -12.39 -6.19 4.11
CA VAL A 200 -11.99 -7.31 4.97
C VAL A 200 -11.08 -6.76 6.08
N ASP A 201 -11.37 -7.08 7.34
CA ASP A 201 -10.58 -6.60 8.50
C ASP A 201 -9.14 -7.17 8.49
N ALA A 202 -8.94 -8.33 7.87
CA ALA A 202 -7.67 -9.02 7.78
C ALA A 202 -6.75 -8.45 6.67
N CYS A 203 -6.01 -7.38 6.98
CA CYS A 203 -4.70 -6.97 6.43
C CYS A 203 -4.50 -6.82 4.89
N HIS A 204 -5.45 -7.24 4.07
CA HIS A 204 -5.31 -7.33 2.63
C HIS A 204 -6.27 -6.30 2.03
N HIS A 205 -5.69 -5.24 1.47
CA HIS A 205 -6.33 -4.00 1.00
C HIS A 205 -7.31 -4.16 -0.17
N GLY A 206 -8.21 -5.15 -0.13
CA GLY A 206 -9.31 -5.29 -1.07
C GLY A 206 -10.53 -4.51 -0.58
N SER A 207 -10.92 -3.50 -1.34
CA SER A 207 -12.26 -2.92 -1.26
C SER A 207 -13.13 -3.61 -2.30
N CYS A 208 -14.31 -4.10 -1.91
CA CYS A 208 -15.32 -4.56 -2.86
C CYS A 208 -16.25 -3.38 -3.16
N PRO A 209 -16.23 -2.77 -4.35
CA PRO A 209 -17.27 -1.82 -4.70
C PRO A 209 -18.59 -2.58 -4.79
N LEU A 210 -19.53 -2.21 -3.92
CA LEU A 210 -20.86 -2.79 -3.92
C LEU A 210 -21.80 -1.92 -4.72
N ARG A 211 -22.74 -2.57 -5.42
CA ARG A 211 -23.78 -1.89 -6.18
C ARG A 211 -25.08 -1.90 -5.38
N ILE A 212 -25.77 -0.78 -5.42
CA ILE A 212 -27.17 -0.67 -5.01
C ILE A 212 -28.01 -0.74 -6.28
N ASP A 213 -29.07 -1.54 -6.28
CA ASP A 213 -30.02 -1.59 -7.39
C ASP A 213 -31.00 -0.39 -7.37
N SER A 214 -31.96 -0.38 -8.30
CA SER A 214 -32.98 0.67 -8.39
C SER A 214 -33.93 0.69 -7.19
N GLU A 215 -34.06 -0.43 -6.48
CA GLU A 215 -34.92 -0.62 -5.32
C GLU A 215 -34.19 -0.32 -3.99
N GLY A 216 -32.97 0.23 -4.07
CA GLY A 216 -32.17 0.57 -2.90
C GLY A 216 -31.59 -0.65 -2.18
N ARG A 217 -31.61 -1.84 -2.79
CA ARG A 217 -31.04 -3.05 -2.23
C ARG A 217 -29.58 -3.16 -2.61
N LEU A 218 -28.80 -3.46 -1.59
CA LEU A 218 -27.41 -3.84 -1.69
C LEU A 218 -27.34 -5.35 -1.85
N HIS A 219 -26.56 -5.82 -2.83
CA HIS A 219 -26.12 -7.20 -2.90
C HIS A 219 -24.60 -7.24 -3.02
N ALA A 220 -23.96 -7.98 -2.11
CA ALA A 220 -22.53 -8.16 -2.04
C ALA A 220 -22.22 -9.66 -2.04
N GLY A 221 -21.66 -10.19 -3.11
CA GLY A 221 -21.36 -11.61 -3.21
C GLY A 221 -20.89 -12.01 -4.60
N PRO A 222 -20.15 -13.13 -4.72
CA PRO A 222 -19.69 -13.97 -3.62
C PRO A 222 -18.54 -13.32 -2.81
N LEU A 223 -18.48 -13.60 -1.50
CA LEU A 223 -17.48 -13.10 -0.54
C LEU A 223 -16.81 -14.28 0.16
N ALA A 224 -15.52 -14.17 0.46
CA ALA A 224 -14.81 -15.19 1.23
C ALA A 224 -15.28 -15.16 2.70
N PRO A 225 -15.25 -16.29 3.43
CA PRO A 225 -15.43 -16.30 4.87
C PRO A 225 -14.47 -15.35 5.57
N GLY A 226 -14.92 -14.66 6.62
CA GLY A 226 -14.08 -13.75 7.39
C GLY A 226 -14.83 -12.60 8.05
N LYS A 227 -14.06 -11.72 8.71
CA LYS A 227 -14.58 -10.50 9.35
C LYS A 227 -14.57 -9.34 8.38
N TYR A 228 -15.71 -8.66 8.31
CA TYR A 228 -15.96 -7.56 7.40
C TYR A 228 -16.48 -6.35 8.16
N TYR A 229 -16.27 -5.20 7.54
CA TYR A 229 -17.08 -4.04 7.81
C TYR A 229 -17.57 -3.42 6.51
N LEU A 230 -18.79 -2.88 6.58
CA LEU A 230 -19.40 -2.17 5.47
C LEU A 230 -19.15 -0.67 5.66
N LEU A 231 -18.37 -0.09 4.76
CA LEU A 231 -18.31 1.35 4.58
C LEU A 231 -19.38 1.75 3.59
N GLY A 232 -20.19 2.73 3.96
CA GLY A 232 -21.13 3.32 3.02
C GLY A 232 -21.08 4.82 3.06
N GLY A 233 -21.34 5.41 1.90
CA GLY A 233 -21.43 6.85 1.78
C GLY A 233 -22.13 7.25 0.51
N ALA A 234 -22.44 8.54 0.43
CA ALA A 234 -22.87 9.17 -0.80
C ALA A 234 -22.11 10.48 -0.97
N ARG A 235 -22.06 10.99 -2.21
CA ARG A 235 -21.43 12.28 -2.50
C ARG A 235 -21.90 13.39 -1.54
N ASP A 236 -23.20 13.40 -1.26
CA ASP A 236 -23.86 14.46 -0.50
C ASP A 236 -24.00 14.16 1.00
N TYR A 237 -23.64 12.94 1.45
CA TYR A 237 -23.77 12.52 2.85
C TYR A 237 -22.43 12.17 3.51
N GLY A 238 -21.32 12.13 2.77
CA GLY A 238 -20.04 11.65 3.30
C GLY A 238 -20.00 10.12 3.41
N SER A 239 -18.99 9.57 4.08
CA SER A 239 -18.83 8.13 4.33
C SER A 239 -18.79 7.83 5.84
N THR A 240 -19.25 6.63 6.21
CA THR A 240 -19.19 6.07 7.58
C THR A 240 -19.12 4.56 7.51
N ARG A 241 -18.59 3.93 8.57
CA ARG A 241 -18.87 2.52 8.86
C ARG A 241 -20.35 2.36 9.21
N LEU A 242 -21.03 1.40 8.57
CA LEU A 242 -22.46 1.13 8.74
C LEU A 242 -22.71 -0.15 9.54
N ALA A 243 -21.89 -1.17 9.32
CA ALA A 243 -22.01 -2.46 9.98
C ALA A 243 -20.64 -3.14 10.11
N GLU A 244 -20.51 -4.00 11.11
CA GLU A 244 -19.44 -4.97 11.28
C GLU A 244 -20.09 -6.35 11.39
N PHE A 245 -19.57 -7.33 10.66
CA PHE A 245 -20.15 -8.67 10.62
C PHE A 245 -19.08 -9.71 10.28
N THR A 246 -19.37 -10.98 10.56
CA THR A 246 -18.52 -12.12 10.17
C THR A 246 -19.34 -13.00 9.24
N LEU A 247 -18.70 -13.49 8.18
CA LEU A 247 -19.30 -14.45 7.25
C LEU A 247 -18.63 -15.80 7.38
N SER A 248 -19.44 -16.85 7.45
CA SER A 248 -19.07 -18.25 7.27
C SER A 248 -19.15 -18.63 5.79
N ALA A 249 -18.62 -19.79 5.41
CA ALA A 249 -18.80 -20.31 4.05
C ALA A 249 -20.28 -20.51 3.74
N ASP A 250 -20.68 -20.15 2.51
CA ASP A 250 -22.04 -20.29 1.98
C ASP A 250 -23.12 -19.52 2.75
N GLU A 251 -22.72 -18.62 3.66
CA GLU A 251 -23.65 -17.83 4.45
C GLU A 251 -24.33 -16.75 3.61
N HIS A 252 -25.64 -16.62 3.74
CA HIS A 252 -26.43 -15.51 3.22
C HIS A 252 -26.87 -14.61 4.38
N LEU A 253 -26.16 -13.50 4.58
CA LEU A 253 -26.46 -12.57 5.68
C LEU A 253 -27.31 -11.39 5.19
N ASP A 254 -28.48 -11.18 5.77
CA ASP A 254 -29.26 -9.95 5.59
C ASP A 254 -28.98 -8.98 6.74
N LEU A 255 -28.40 -7.82 6.42
CA LEU A 255 -28.13 -6.75 7.39
C LEU A 255 -29.35 -5.86 7.64
N GLY A 256 -30.48 -6.13 6.98
CA GLY A 256 -31.71 -5.37 7.09
C GLY A 256 -31.59 -3.95 6.53
N MET A 257 -32.16 -2.98 7.25
CA MET A 257 -32.16 -1.57 6.85
C MET A 257 -30.94 -0.84 7.43
N LEU A 258 -30.09 -0.31 6.56
CA LEU A 258 -28.94 0.51 6.92
C LEU A 258 -29.20 1.97 6.54
N LYS A 259 -29.02 2.88 7.49
CA LYS A 259 -29.35 4.30 7.31
C LYS A 259 -28.11 5.18 7.43
N LEU A 260 -27.92 6.09 6.47
CA LEU A 260 -26.99 7.20 6.61
C LEU A 260 -27.62 8.30 7.47
N ALA A 261 -26.88 8.81 8.45
CA ALA A 261 -27.31 9.98 9.20
C ALA A 261 -27.23 11.24 8.31
N PRO A 262 -28.03 12.29 8.58
CA PRO A 262 -27.82 13.57 7.93
C PRO A 262 -26.38 14.06 8.21
N PRO A 263 -25.67 14.54 7.19
CA PRO A 263 -24.27 14.94 7.33
C PRO A 263 -24.15 16.26 8.09
N GLY A 264 -22.95 16.57 8.53
CA GLY A 264 -22.53 17.93 8.88
C GLY A 264 -21.39 18.42 7.98
N TRP A 265 -20.89 19.60 8.27
CA TRP A 265 -19.82 20.27 7.52
C TRP A 265 -18.82 20.93 8.46
N LEU A 266 -17.58 21.07 7.99
CA LEU A 266 -16.54 21.83 8.67
C LEU A 266 -16.18 23.08 7.85
N ASP A 267 -16.31 24.23 8.48
CA ASP A 267 -15.77 25.51 7.98
C ASP A 267 -14.41 25.72 8.64
N VAL A 268 -13.34 25.50 7.88
CA VAL A 268 -11.97 25.47 8.39
C VAL A 268 -11.26 26.78 8.06
N THR A 269 -10.70 27.41 9.09
CA THR A 269 -9.75 28.52 8.99
C THR A 269 -8.40 28.07 9.54
N VAL A 270 -7.33 28.33 8.80
CA VAL A 270 -5.95 28.06 9.21
C VAL A 270 -5.18 29.36 9.23
N LEU A 271 -4.60 29.65 10.39
CA LEU A 271 -3.77 30.82 10.65
C LEU A 271 -2.33 30.39 10.92
N ASP A 272 -1.38 31.27 10.60
CA ASP A 272 0.02 31.11 10.94
C ASP A 272 0.35 31.65 12.34
N ALA A 273 1.64 31.64 12.70
CA ALA A 273 2.11 32.11 14.00
C ALA A 273 1.78 33.59 14.28
N THR A 274 1.57 34.40 13.24
CA THR A 274 1.24 35.84 13.34
C THR A 274 -0.27 36.09 13.35
N GLY A 275 -1.09 35.04 13.22
CA GLY A 275 -2.55 35.15 13.12
C GLY A 275 -3.04 35.51 11.71
N LEU A 276 -2.16 35.56 10.72
CA LEU A 276 -2.52 35.78 9.32
C LEU A 276 -2.94 34.47 8.65
N PRO A 277 -3.69 34.51 7.53
CA PRO A 277 -4.08 33.30 6.81
C PRO A 277 -2.88 32.45 6.37
N SER A 278 -2.90 31.17 6.72
CA SER A 278 -1.82 30.22 6.41
C SER A 278 -1.72 29.92 4.92
N THR A 279 -0.50 29.63 4.47
CA THR A 279 -0.18 29.16 3.11
C THR A 279 -0.45 27.66 2.90
N ALA A 280 -0.96 26.96 3.92
CA ALA A 280 -1.37 25.57 3.78
C ALA A 280 -2.39 25.41 2.64
N ARG A 281 -2.20 24.39 1.80
CA ARG A 281 -3.09 24.12 0.64
C ARG A 281 -4.26 23.21 0.97
N SER A 282 -4.16 22.46 2.06
CA SER A 282 -5.21 21.54 2.48
C SER A 282 -5.05 21.14 3.95
N VAL A 283 -6.16 20.83 4.60
CA VAL A 283 -6.17 20.06 5.85
C VAL A 283 -6.74 18.65 5.62
N ALA A 284 -6.34 17.70 6.47
CA ALA A 284 -6.95 16.38 6.54
C ALA A 284 -7.91 16.33 7.73
N VAL A 285 -9.14 15.93 7.47
CA VAL A 285 -10.20 15.66 8.44
C VAL A 285 -10.34 14.14 8.54
N LYS A 286 -10.05 13.58 9.71
CA LYS A 286 -10.09 12.13 9.96
C LYS A 286 -11.06 11.83 11.09
N ARG A 287 -11.99 10.89 10.89
CA ARG A 287 -12.86 10.44 11.97
C ARG A 287 -12.07 9.53 12.92
N ALA A 288 -12.32 9.63 14.22
CA ALA A 288 -11.66 8.74 15.18
C ALA A 288 -12.03 7.28 14.89
N GLY A 289 -11.02 6.41 14.71
CA GLY A 289 -11.23 4.98 14.47
C GLY A 289 -11.42 4.58 13.00
N GLU A 290 -11.60 5.52 12.08
CA GLU A 290 -11.80 5.21 10.66
C GLU A 290 -10.53 5.40 9.83
N VAL A 291 -10.45 4.67 8.72
CA VAL A 291 -9.35 4.76 7.74
C VAL A 291 -9.58 5.91 6.76
N ASP A 292 -10.84 6.27 6.52
CA ASP A 292 -11.22 7.33 5.60
C ASP A 292 -10.82 8.71 6.10
N SER A 293 -10.38 9.54 5.16
CA SER A 293 -10.07 10.94 5.42
C SER A 293 -10.67 11.85 4.36
N VAL A 294 -11.13 13.01 4.82
CA VAL A 294 -11.63 14.08 3.98
C VAL A 294 -10.53 15.13 3.88
N SER A 295 -10.06 15.39 2.66
CA SER A 295 -9.18 16.53 2.42
C SER A 295 -10.03 17.77 2.16
N VAL A 296 -9.80 18.83 2.92
CA VAL A 296 -10.38 20.15 2.71
C VAL A 296 -9.33 20.98 1.98
N ARG A 297 -9.62 21.42 0.76
CA ARG A 297 -8.74 22.33 0.03
C ARG A 297 -8.90 23.73 0.63
N LEU A 298 -7.78 24.41 0.84
CA LEU A 298 -7.74 25.74 1.38
C LEU A 298 -7.44 26.76 0.28
N ARG A 299 -8.06 27.93 0.38
CA ARG A 299 -7.77 29.15 -0.36
C ARG A 299 -7.65 30.27 0.65
N GLU A 300 -6.51 30.95 0.68
CA GLU A 300 -6.23 32.03 1.65
C GLU A 300 -6.53 31.60 3.10
N GLY A 301 -5.96 30.46 3.50
CA GLY A 301 -6.16 29.87 4.82
C GLY A 301 -7.58 29.34 5.10
N ARG A 302 -8.56 29.46 4.21
CA ARG A 302 -9.95 29.06 4.46
C ARG A 302 -10.42 27.94 3.53
N GLY A 303 -11.30 27.08 4.02
CA GLY A 303 -11.92 26.04 3.19
C GLY A 303 -13.12 25.40 3.86
N VAL A 304 -13.99 24.79 3.05
CA VAL A 304 -15.19 24.08 3.51
C VAL A 304 -15.02 22.60 3.18
N SER A 305 -15.29 21.71 4.14
CA SER A 305 -15.28 20.28 3.86
C SER A 305 -16.41 19.88 2.92
N ARG A 306 -16.20 18.79 2.18
CA ARG A 306 -17.33 17.99 1.69
C ARG A 306 -18.17 17.49 2.88
N PRO A 307 -19.43 17.06 2.68
CA PRO A 307 -20.26 16.49 3.74
C PRO A 307 -19.51 15.39 4.50
N VAL A 308 -19.62 15.40 5.83
CA VAL A 308 -19.05 14.39 6.73
C VAL A 308 -20.14 13.84 7.63
N GLN A 309 -20.05 12.56 8.00
CA GLN A 309 -21.03 11.95 8.90
C GLN A 309 -20.88 12.49 10.34
N PRO A 310 -21.94 12.53 11.17
CA PRO A 310 -21.82 13.01 12.54
C PRO A 310 -20.79 12.22 13.36
N GLY A 311 -20.06 12.87 14.26
CA GLY A 311 -19.13 12.20 15.18
C GLY A 311 -17.89 13.03 15.53
N HIS A 312 -16.89 12.35 16.09
CA HIS A 312 -15.65 12.98 16.53
C HIS A 312 -14.56 12.89 15.46
N TYR A 313 -14.03 14.04 15.09
CA TYR A 313 -13.02 14.22 14.07
C TYR A 313 -11.75 14.85 14.61
N TRP A 314 -10.68 14.60 13.87
CA TRP A 314 -9.40 15.25 13.99
C TRP A 314 -9.15 16.06 12.72
N VAL A 315 -9.02 17.37 12.87
CA VAL A 315 -8.59 18.25 11.79
C VAL A 315 -7.11 18.49 11.96
N SER A 316 -6.32 18.17 10.94
CA SER A 316 -4.86 18.21 11.03
C SER A 316 -4.19 18.70 9.75
N ILE A 317 -3.02 19.32 9.93
CA ILE A 317 -2.12 19.66 8.85
C ILE A 317 -0.95 18.67 8.89
N TRP A 318 -0.75 17.95 7.80
CA TRP A 318 0.40 17.07 7.62
C TRP A 318 1.08 17.42 6.31
N SER A 319 2.13 18.24 6.37
CA SER A 319 2.89 18.65 5.19
C SER A 319 4.35 18.86 5.55
N ASN A 320 5.19 19.04 4.53
CA ASN A 320 6.59 19.42 4.68
C ASN A 320 6.81 20.94 4.60
N ARG A 321 5.73 21.75 4.52
CA ARG A 321 5.81 23.22 4.36
C ARG A 321 5.12 24.00 5.47
N THR A 322 4.16 23.37 6.14
CA THR A 322 3.39 23.96 7.22
C THR A 322 3.53 23.09 8.45
N PRO A 323 3.77 23.68 9.64
CA PRO A 323 3.97 22.93 10.86
C PRO A 323 2.78 22.03 11.18
N MET A 324 3.07 20.89 11.78
CA MET A 324 2.03 19.95 12.19
C MET A 324 1.15 20.59 13.25
N THR A 325 -0.16 20.57 13.02
CA THR A 325 -1.15 21.14 13.92
C THR A 325 -2.40 20.27 13.91
N TYR A 326 -3.09 20.23 15.04
CA TYR A 326 -4.20 19.31 15.28
C TYR A 326 -5.26 19.92 16.18
N ARG A 327 -6.53 19.66 15.83
CA ARG A 327 -7.68 20.01 16.66
C ARG A 327 -8.73 18.89 16.64
N LYS A 328 -9.25 18.54 17.82
CA LYS A 328 -10.44 17.69 17.94
C LYS A 328 -11.68 18.54 17.70
N VAL A 329 -12.65 17.98 16.99
CA VAL A 329 -13.94 18.61 16.74
C VAL A 329 -15.04 17.55 16.75
N GLU A 330 -16.18 17.88 17.33
CA GLU A 330 -17.42 17.12 17.17
C GLU A 330 -18.24 17.78 16.06
N VAL A 331 -18.70 16.97 15.11
CA VAL A 331 -19.63 17.39 14.06
C VAL A 331 -20.97 16.73 14.34
N ARG A 332 -22.04 17.53 14.44
CA ARG A 332 -23.40 17.02 14.61
C ARG A 332 -24.13 16.99 13.27
N SER A 333 -25.20 16.20 13.24
CA SER A 333 -26.10 16.09 12.10
C SER A 333 -26.68 17.45 11.72
N GLY A 334 -26.58 17.83 10.45
CA GLY A 334 -27.09 19.09 9.91
C GLY A 334 -26.27 20.33 10.29
N GLU A 335 -25.24 20.20 11.13
CA GLU A 335 -24.47 21.35 11.64
C GLU A 335 -23.33 21.74 10.70
N ARG A 336 -23.11 23.06 10.55
CA ARG A 336 -21.83 23.60 10.07
C ARG A 336 -20.98 24.00 11.26
N LYS A 337 -19.86 23.31 11.47
CA LYS A 337 -18.97 23.56 12.58
C LYS A 337 -17.75 24.36 12.14
N VAL A 338 -17.54 25.52 12.75
CA VAL A 338 -16.35 26.35 12.51
C VAL A 338 -15.16 25.79 13.29
N VAL A 339 -14.03 25.60 12.61
CA VAL A 339 -12.78 25.14 13.20
C VAL A 339 -11.66 26.09 12.81
N VAL A 340 -11.01 26.68 13.80
CA VAL A 340 -9.80 27.48 13.60
C VAL A 340 -8.58 26.64 14.02
N LEU A 341 -7.61 26.52 13.13
CA LEU A 341 -6.29 25.95 13.42
C LEU A 341 -5.28 27.08 13.36
N GLN A 342 -4.40 27.16 14.34
CA GLN A 342 -3.25 28.05 14.31
C GLN A 342 -2.01 27.21 14.50
N HIS A 343 -1.06 27.31 13.56
CA HIS A 343 0.22 26.62 13.67
C HIS A 343 1.32 27.61 14.08
N GLY A 344 2.39 27.11 14.71
CA GLY A 344 3.53 27.96 15.03
C GLY A 344 4.36 28.31 13.80
N ARG A 345 5.60 28.77 14.03
CA ARG A 345 6.52 29.15 12.94
C ARG A 345 7.00 27.93 12.16
N GLY A 346 7.18 26.82 12.87
CA GLY A 346 7.89 25.60 12.49
C GLY A 346 9.26 25.77 11.87
N VAL A 347 9.97 24.66 11.92
CA VAL A 347 11.30 24.48 11.37
C VAL A 347 11.37 23.12 10.67
N GLN A 348 12.22 23.04 9.66
CA GLN A 348 12.30 21.85 8.84
C GLN A 348 13.20 20.81 9.49
N ARG A 349 12.69 19.59 9.70
CA ARG A 349 13.46 18.48 10.27
C ARG A 349 13.37 17.23 9.42
N MET A 350 14.50 16.57 9.22
CA MET A 350 14.55 15.24 8.63
C MET A 350 14.20 14.23 9.73
N VAL A 351 13.13 13.47 9.54
CA VAL A 351 12.71 12.41 10.45
C VAL A 351 12.88 11.07 9.74
N ARG A 352 13.71 10.21 10.31
CA ARG A 352 13.97 8.86 9.84
C ARG A 352 13.03 7.90 10.57
N PHE A 353 12.01 7.45 9.85
CA PHE A 353 11.08 6.43 10.29
C PHE A 353 11.78 5.06 10.25
N PRO A 354 11.46 4.16 11.20
CA PRO A 354 12.13 2.86 11.26
C PRO A 354 11.81 2.02 10.03
N GLY A 355 12.68 1.05 9.76
CA GLY A 355 12.37 -0.02 8.83
C GLY A 355 11.33 -0.98 9.41
N VAL A 356 10.78 -1.84 8.56
CA VAL A 356 9.89 -2.92 8.98
C VAL A 356 10.45 -4.25 8.47
N ALA A 357 10.23 -5.33 9.22
CA ALA A 357 10.72 -6.65 8.83
C ALA A 357 10.10 -7.13 7.50
N ARG A 358 8.83 -6.77 7.23
CA ARG A 358 8.07 -7.24 6.07
C ARG A 358 7.37 -6.07 5.36
N PRO A 359 7.38 -6.02 4.02
CA PRO A 359 6.47 -5.15 3.28
C PRO A 359 5.01 -5.43 3.68
N GLY A 360 4.17 -4.40 3.63
CA GLY A 360 2.79 -4.45 4.07
C GLY A 360 2.59 -4.26 5.58
N THR A 361 3.66 -4.25 6.40
CA THR A 361 3.52 -3.88 7.81
C THR A 361 2.93 -2.49 7.93
N VAL A 362 1.82 -2.40 8.67
CA VAL A 362 1.16 -1.14 8.97
C VAL A 362 1.62 -0.64 10.34
N LEU A 363 2.20 0.56 10.36
CA LEU A 363 2.54 1.26 11.60
C LEU A 363 1.58 2.43 11.81
N ARG A 364 1.12 2.59 13.06
CA ARG A 364 0.45 3.82 13.50
C ARG A 364 1.45 4.68 14.25
N PHE A 365 1.49 5.96 13.92
CA PHE A 365 2.32 6.97 14.58
C PHE A 365 1.42 7.99 15.25
N ASP A 366 1.67 8.21 16.53
CA ASP A 366 1.04 9.26 17.31
C ASP A 366 2.13 10.25 17.75
N PHE A 367 2.16 11.43 17.14
CA PHE A 367 3.07 12.51 17.48
C PHE A 367 2.42 13.41 18.53
N HIS A 368 3.10 13.62 19.65
CA HIS A 368 2.67 14.51 20.71
C HIS A 368 3.73 15.59 20.92
N GLY A 369 3.32 16.85 21.01
CA GLY A 369 4.17 17.96 21.49
C GLY A 369 3.98 18.19 22.99
N GLU A 370 4.71 19.12 23.58
CA GLU A 370 4.45 19.61 24.94
C GLU A 370 3.15 20.44 24.99
N PRO A 371 2.29 20.29 26.02
CA PRO A 371 2.36 19.41 27.19
C PRO A 371 1.61 18.07 26.99
N GLY A 372 2.07 17.23 26.05
CA GLY A 372 1.43 15.95 25.70
C GLY A 372 0.28 16.06 24.70
N GLN A 373 0.08 17.21 24.07
CA GLN A 373 -0.95 17.41 23.05
C GLN A 373 -0.67 16.53 21.82
N LEU A 374 -1.64 15.72 21.40
CA LEU A 374 -1.56 15.00 20.12
C LEU A 374 -1.52 16.02 18.98
N LEU A 375 -0.44 16.03 18.20
CA LEU A 375 -0.23 16.91 17.06
C LEU A 375 -0.55 16.22 15.73
N ALA A 376 -0.42 14.89 15.69
CA ALA A 376 -0.89 14.13 14.55
C ALA A 376 -1.00 12.64 14.86
N ARG A 377 -1.94 12.02 14.15
CA ARG A 377 -2.06 10.56 14.06
C ARG A 377 -2.04 10.13 12.60
N SER A 378 -1.13 9.21 12.28
CA SER A 378 -0.96 8.69 10.93
C SER A 378 -0.84 7.17 10.94
N ARG A 379 -1.35 6.52 9.90
CA ARG A 379 -1.23 5.09 9.68
C ARG A 379 -0.53 4.92 8.33
N CYS A 380 0.61 4.25 8.31
CA CYS A 380 1.42 4.06 7.12
C CYS A 380 1.61 2.56 6.87
N ALA A 381 1.16 2.09 5.70
CA ALA A 381 1.52 0.78 5.20
C ALA A 381 2.89 0.86 4.51
N TYR A 382 3.87 0.14 5.04
CA TYR A 382 5.22 0.15 4.50
C TYR A 382 5.31 -0.71 3.26
N VAL A 383 5.45 -0.07 2.09
CA VAL A 383 5.65 -0.80 0.82
C VAL A 383 7.06 -1.40 0.72
N HIS A 384 8.02 -0.88 1.51
CA HIS A 384 9.40 -1.35 1.55
C HIS A 384 9.88 -1.54 2.99
N PRO A 385 10.73 -2.55 3.24
CA PRO A 385 11.21 -2.86 4.59
C PRO A 385 12.26 -1.88 5.10
N LYS A 386 12.78 -1.01 4.24
CA LYS A 386 13.86 -0.08 4.61
C LYS A 386 13.31 1.12 5.38
N PRO A 387 14.12 1.68 6.30
CA PRO A 387 13.85 2.98 6.90
C PRO A 387 13.57 4.04 5.82
N VAL A 388 12.62 4.92 6.10
CA VAL A 388 12.26 6.02 5.21
C VAL A 388 12.54 7.32 5.92
N THR A 389 13.30 8.21 5.28
CA THR A 389 13.46 9.58 5.77
C THR A 389 12.45 10.49 5.10
N ARG A 390 11.75 11.28 5.91
CA ARG A 390 10.84 12.34 5.44
C ARG A 390 11.24 13.66 6.06
N THR A 391 10.98 14.71 5.31
CA THR A 391 11.01 16.07 5.84
C THR A 391 9.67 16.37 6.49
N LEU A 392 9.68 16.75 7.76
CA LEU A 392 8.52 17.27 8.48
C LEU A 392 8.78 18.74 8.84
N MET A 393 7.71 19.51 8.93
CA MET A 393 7.73 20.85 9.52
C MET A 393 7.18 20.73 10.95
N LEU A 394 7.97 21.08 11.95
CA LEU A 394 7.67 20.93 13.37
C LEU A 394 7.95 22.23 14.09
N ASP A 395 7.12 22.62 15.05
CA ASP A 395 7.44 23.75 15.93
C ASP A 395 8.62 23.40 16.86
N PRO A 396 9.48 24.37 17.24
CA PRO A 396 10.50 24.13 18.26
C PRO A 396 9.88 23.65 19.57
N GLY A 397 10.46 22.64 20.20
CA GLY A 397 9.95 22.06 21.43
C GLY A 397 10.33 20.60 21.63
N GLU A 398 9.81 20.00 22.70
CA GLU A 398 9.96 18.58 23.00
C GLU A 398 8.80 17.78 22.39
N TYR A 399 9.13 16.62 21.84
CA TYR A 399 8.18 15.73 21.20
C TYR A 399 8.27 14.32 21.77
N THR A 400 7.11 13.69 21.88
CA THR A 400 6.98 12.25 22.03
C THR A 400 6.39 11.67 20.74
N VAL A 401 7.00 10.61 20.21
CA VAL A 401 6.34 9.76 19.21
C VAL A 401 6.01 8.39 19.81
N THR A 402 4.78 7.93 19.59
CA THR A 402 4.38 6.56 19.91
C THR A 402 4.10 5.80 18.63
N LEU A 403 4.79 4.68 18.45
CA LEU A 403 4.62 3.78 17.32
C LEU A 403 3.83 2.56 17.78
N HIS A 404 2.78 2.21 17.05
CA HIS A 404 2.00 0.99 17.28
C HIS A 404 2.11 0.07 16.07
N TRP A 405 2.45 -1.19 16.31
CA TRP A 405 2.48 -2.25 15.32
C TRP A 405 1.15 -3.01 15.33
N ALA A 406 0.83 -3.64 14.19
CA ALA A 406 -0.37 -4.47 14.07
C ALA A 406 -0.41 -5.67 15.03
N ASN A 407 0.76 -6.15 15.48
CA ASN A 407 0.86 -7.24 16.48
C ASN A 407 0.70 -6.76 17.93
N GLY A 408 0.22 -5.54 18.16
CA GLY A 408 0.01 -4.96 19.49
C GLY A 408 1.27 -4.36 20.13
N ARG A 409 2.46 -4.55 19.54
CA ARG A 409 3.68 -3.94 20.07
C ARG A 409 3.59 -2.42 20.02
N VAL A 410 4.10 -1.76 21.06
CA VAL A 410 4.18 -0.30 21.17
C VAL A 410 5.60 0.12 21.52
N ARG A 411 6.10 1.18 20.88
CA ARG A 411 7.37 1.84 21.23
C ARG A 411 7.16 3.33 21.35
N ARG A 412 7.87 3.95 22.29
CA ARG A 412 7.82 5.39 22.54
C ARG A 412 9.23 5.96 22.40
N GLY A 413 9.36 7.06 21.66
CA GLY A 413 10.59 7.83 21.52
C GLY A 413 10.37 9.27 21.91
N ARG A 414 11.43 9.95 22.37
CA ARG A 414 11.43 11.39 22.63
C ARG A 414 12.52 12.06 21.80
N PHE A 415 12.26 13.27 21.35
CA PHE A 415 13.25 14.10 20.68
C PHE A 415 12.92 15.57 20.83
N ARG A 416 13.95 16.41 20.77
CA ARG A 416 13.84 17.86 20.80
C ARG A 416 13.99 18.43 19.40
N VAL A 417 13.22 19.47 19.10
CA VAL A 417 13.37 20.32 17.92
C VAL A 417 13.81 21.69 18.42
N ASP A 418 15.04 22.09 18.09
CA ASP A 418 15.52 23.46 18.33
C ASP A 418 14.90 24.47 17.36
N ASP A 419 15.23 25.75 17.50
CA ASP A 419 14.71 26.86 16.70
C ASP A 419 15.48 27.11 15.39
N SER A 420 16.52 26.32 15.10
CA SER A 420 17.26 26.44 13.84
C SER A 420 16.33 26.16 12.65
N PRO A 421 16.35 26.98 11.58
CA PRO A 421 15.47 26.77 10.43
C PRO A 421 15.69 25.42 9.75
N TRP A 422 16.89 24.83 9.88
CA TRP A 422 17.28 23.55 9.29
C TRP A 422 18.18 22.74 10.24
N SER A 423 18.11 21.42 10.12
CA SER A 423 19.11 20.49 10.67
C SER A 423 19.41 19.39 9.66
N ASP A 424 20.70 19.11 9.44
CA ASP A 424 21.20 18.00 8.60
C ASP A 424 21.13 16.65 9.33
N ARG A 425 21.06 16.67 10.66
CA ARG A 425 20.92 15.49 11.50
C ARG A 425 19.47 15.01 11.49
N ALA A 426 19.28 13.79 10.99
CA ALA A 426 17.97 13.17 11.02
C ALA A 426 17.59 12.74 12.46
N ILE A 427 16.38 13.09 12.89
CA ILE A 427 15.74 12.54 14.08
C ILE A 427 15.41 11.08 13.78
N VAL A 428 16.00 10.14 14.53
CA VAL A 428 15.76 8.71 14.34
C VAL A 428 14.65 8.28 15.29
N LEU A 429 13.53 7.83 14.74
CA LEU A 429 12.44 7.27 15.53
C LEU A 429 12.78 5.83 15.94
N PRO A 430 12.32 5.34 17.11
CA PRO A 430 12.70 4.02 17.62
C PRO A 430 12.24 2.90 16.68
N GLY A 431 13.13 1.95 16.44
CA GLY A 431 12.90 0.76 15.63
C GLY A 431 12.21 -0.38 16.38
N PRO A 432 11.89 -1.48 15.66
CA PRO A 432 11.47 -2.71 16.29
C PRO A 432 12.62 -3.43 17.01
N ASP A 433 13.88 -3.17 16.71
CA ASP A 433 15.00 -3.91 17.32
C ASP A 433 15.84 -3.04 18.29
N ASP A 434 15.48 -1.77 18.43
CA ASP A 434 15.92 -0.88 19.52
C ASP A 434 14.97 -1.09 20.72
#